data_AF-A0A1R4G4Z7-F1
#
_entry.id   AF-A0A1R4G4Z7-F1
#
_cell.length_a   1.000
_cell.length_b   1.000
_cell.length_c   1.000
_cell.angle_alpha   90.00
_cell.angle_beta   90.00
_cell.angle_gamma   90.00
#
_symmetry.space_group_name_H-M   'P 1'
#
loop_
_entity.id
_entity.type
_entity.pdbx_description
1 polymer ?
#
loop_
_entity_poly.entity_id
_entity_poly.type
_entity_poly.pdbx_seq_one_letter_code
_entity_poly.pdbx_strand_id
1 'polypeptide(L)'
;MAGRIRREDIDELRSRVNIVDVVSQYVTLKRAGVGSMKGLCPFHDERTPSFHVRPAVGRYHCFGCGEDGDVFGFAMAMDHTTFVETVERFAAQANFTLRYEDGEAPKDDGINRSRLLEANAAAAEYFQEQLLTNQALPGQQFLGERGFDLQAAQHFGVGFAPNSFDSLRSHLRRRGFSELELVTAGLLSEGQRGPYDRFRGRLTWPIRDVTGATVGFGARKLLDDDKGPKYLNTPETPVFHKSRVLYGLDLAKRTISRSREAVIVEGYTDVMACHLAGVTTAVATCGTAFGADHVKLLRRVLGDVSTPDTRSLGRVVFTFDPDEAGQKAASRAFAEEQRFAAQTFVATPPEGLDPCDLRIQRGDQAVQRLVQNPRPMFEFMLQRVIAEFDLETVEGRVQATRAAAPILAGIRDRALADGYVRTVAGWLGVDPIEVTRQVRANRRDARAESEPLQHPQATLGNDPATRLEREALVAMLQQGGLVPRDLAERAVIAYVADPSLEIVRDAMLVNISELANAGFADLVSQAVPESMVPLVRELSMSPIQTNEKGLDRYVRGSVKALVQRDMLREKAQLQGQAMRMRAKDADAARELDLQVAALETERRKLIDEHG
;
A
#
# COMPACT_ATOMS: atom_id res chain seq x y z
N MET A 1 32.53 1.97 -37.91
CA MET A 1 31.83 1.01 -37.03
C MET A 1 31.78 1.61 -35.64
N ALA A 2 30.72 1.38 -34.87
CA ALA A 2 30.68 1.85 -33.49
C ALA A 2 31.81 1.20 -32.70
N GLY A 3 32.65 2.01 -32.05
CA GLY A 3 33.76 1.50 -31.26
C GLY A 3 33.25 0.69 -30.06
N ARG A 4 33.99 -0.34 -29.66
CA ARG A 4 33.66 -1.14 -28.46
C ARG A 4 34.37 -0.54 -27.26
N ILE A 5 33.66 -0.30 -26.15
CA ILE A 5 34.29 0.20 -24.92
C ILE A 5 35.32 -0.83 -24.44
N ARG A 6 36.53 -0.36 -24.10
CA ARG A 6 37.60 -1.21 -23.55
C ARG A 6 37.13 -1.95 -22.32
N ARG A 7 37.43 -3.24 -22.25
CA ARG A 7 37.05 -4.09 -21.11
C ARG A 7 37.64 -3.60 -19.79
N GLU A 8 38.88 -3.10 -19.82
CA GLU A 8 39.54 -2.49 -18.67
C GLU A 8 38.75 -1.33 -18.07
N ASP A 9 38.22 -0.45 -18.92
CA ASP A 9 37.44 0.72 -18.51
C ASP A 9 36.08 0.32 -17.91
N ILE A 10 35.45 -0.73 -18.45
CA ILE A 10 34.21 -1.31 -17.91
C ILE A 10 34.46 -1.88 -16.52
N ASP A 11 35.54 -2.64 -16.35
CA ASP A 11 35.88 -3.28 -15.08
C ASP A 11 36.30 -2.25 -14.02
N GLU A 12 37.08 -1.23 -14.42
CA GLU A 12 37.44 -0.11 -13.56
C GLU A 12 36.19 0.68 -13.13
N LEU A 13 35.31 1.02 -14.06
CA LEU A 13 34.06 1.71 -13.74
C LEU A 13 33.18 0.87 -12.81
N ARG A 14 33.06 -0.44 -13.06
CA ARG A 14 32.33 -1.36 -12.18
C ARG A 14 32.88 -1.36 -10.75
N SER A 15 34.20 -1.27 -10.59
CA SER A 15 34.86 -1.23 -9.27
C SER A 15 34.62 0.09 -8.51
N ARG A 16 34.35 1.18 -9.24
CA ARG A 16 34.09 2.52 -8.67
C ARG A 16 32.63 2.72 -8.29
N VAL A 17 31.70 1.97 -8.88
CA VAL A 17 30.26 2.11 -8.63
C VAL A 17 29.81 1.11 -7.58
N ASN A 18 29.36 1.63 -6.44
CA ASN A 18 28.74 0.81 -5.41
C ASN A 18 27.29 0.48 -5.78
N ILE A 19 27.00 -0.82 -5.98
CA ILE A 19 25.66 -1.31 -6.33
C ILE A 19 24.58 -0.90 -5.32
N VAL A 20 24.93 -0.78 -4.03
CA VAL A 20 23.97 -0.35 -2.99
C VAL A 20 23.53 1.08 -3.25
N ASP A 21 24.43 1.96 -3.66
CA ASP A 21 24.11 3.37 -3.90
C ASP A 21 23.21 3.53 -5.11
N VAL A 22 23.38 2.70 -6.14
CA VAL A 22 22.51 2.66 -7.33
C VAL A 22 21.13 2.10 -6.98
N VAL A 23 21.07 0.92 -6.36
CA VAL A 23 19.79 0.28 -5.99
C VAL A 23 18.99 1.15 -5.01
N SER A 24 19.66 1.79 -4.05
CA SER A 24 19.02 2.65 -3.05
C SER A 24 18.39 3.91 -3.64
N GLN A 25 18.64 4.22 -4.92
CA GLN A 25 17.91 5.28 -5.61
C GLN A 25 16.45 4.91 -5.87
N TYR A 26 16.14 3.61 -6.00
CA TYR A 26 14.83 3.09 -6.39
C TYR A 26 14.08 2.39 -5.26
N VAL A 27 14.79 1.73 -4.34
CA VAL A 27 14.18 0.91 -3.27
C VAL A 27 14.86 1.12 -1.93
N THR A 28 14.10 1.05 -0.85
CA THR A 28 14.66 1.08 0.51
C THR A 28 15.25 -0.28 0.88
N LEU A 29 16.55 -0.30 1.20
CA LEU A 29 17.28 -1.49 1.62
C LEU A 29 17.51 -1.51 3.15
N LYS A 30 17.35 -2.68 3.77
CA LYS A 30 17.62 -2.95 5.19
C LYS A 30 18.71 -4.02 5.31
N ARG A 31 19.50 -4.02 6.39
CA ARG A 31 20.52 -5.07 6.61
C ARG A 31 19.86 -6.45 6.77
N ALA A 32 20.46 -7.46 6.16
CA ALA A 32 19.94 -8.83 6.07
C ALA A 32 21.04 -9.87 6.36
N GLY A 33 21.67 -9.75 7.54
CA GLY A 33 22.84 -10.54 7.90
C GLY A 33 24.16 -9.88 7.47
N VAL A 34 25.27 -10.60 7.64
CA VAL A 34 26.61 -10.09 7.37
C VAL A 34 26.81 -9.91 5.85
N GLY A 35 27.09 -8.69 5.42
CA GLY A 35 27.42 -8.39 4.01
C GLY A 35 26.25 -8.47 3.03
N SER A 36 25.00 -8.57 3.50
CA SER A 36 23.81 -8.58 2.65
C SER A 36 22.80 -7.54 3.10
N MET A 37 22.18 -6.88 2.14
CA MET A 37 21.04 -5.99 2.32
C MET A 37 19.83 -6.59 1.61
N LYS A 38 18.62 -6.33 2.11
CA LYS A 38 17.36 -6.78 1.51
C LYS A 38 16.33 -5.65 1.40
N GLY A 39 15.48 -5.71 0.39
CA GLY A 39 14.38 -4.78 0.16
C GLY A 39 13.23 -5.43 -0.62
N LEU A 40 12.21 -4.64 -0.93
CA LEU A 40 11.17 -5.06 -1.88
C LEU A 40 11.73 -4.99 -3.30
N CYS A 41 11.43 -5.99 -4.11
CA CYS A 41 11.89 -6.10 -5.48
C CYS A 41 11.30 -4.99 -6.36
N PRO A 42 12.13 -4.30 -7.17
CA PRO A 42 11.62 -3.33 -8.12
C PRO A 42 11.06 -3.97 -9.40
N PHE A 43 11.38 -5.24 -9.68
CA PHE A 43 11.04 -5.94 -10.91
C PHE A 43 9.69 -6.70 -10.87
N HIS A 44 9.17 -6.99 -9.68
CA HIS A 44 7.84 -7.61 -9.53
C HIS A 44 7.10 -7.00 -8.32
N ASP A 45 5.80 -7.29 -8.20
CA ASP A 45 4.99 -6.83 -7.07
C ASP A 45 5.00 -7.88 -5.96
N GLU A 46 5.53 -7.51 -4.80
CA GLU A 46 5.61 -8.37 -3.63
C GLU A 46 5.33 -7.60 -2.33
N ARG A 47 4.99 -8.32 -1.26
CA ARG A 47 4.74 -7.75 0.08
C ARG A 47 5.79 -8.11 1.12
N THR A 48 6.66 -9.04 0.80
CA THR A 48 7.74 -9.54 1.66
C THR A 48 9.07 -9.35 0.93
N PRO A 49 10.10 -8.75 1.55
CA PRO A 49 11.40 -8.54 0.92
C PRO A 49 12.02 -9.85 0.45
N SER A 50 12.14 -10.02 -0.86
CA SER A 50 12.91 -11.11 -1.46
C SER A 50 14.12 -10.63 -2.25
N PHE A 51 14.26 -9.31 -2.43
CA PHE A 51 15.35 -8.69 -3.19
C PHE A 51 16.58 -8.49 -2.32
N HIS A 52 17.65 -9.22 -2.59
CA HIS A 52 18.92 -9.15 -1.86
C HIS A 52 20.01 -8.47 -2.68
N VAL A 53 20.80 -7.61 -2.03
CA VAL A 53 21.98 -6.94 -2.59
C VAL A 53 23.20 -7.29 -1.75
N ARG A 54 24.31 -7.67 -2.39
CA ARG A 54 25.59 -7.96 -1.72
C ARG A 54 26.69 -7.02 -2.23
N PRO A 55 26.95 -5.89 -1.54
CA PRO A 55 27.93 -4.89 -2.00
C PRO A 55 29.33 -5.47 -2.22
N ALA A 56 29.81 -6.36 -1.34
CA ALA A 56 31.13 -6.97 -1.46
C ALA A 56 31.31 -7.81 -2.75
N VAL A 57 30.22 -8.31 -3.32
CA VAL A 57 30.22 -9.10 -4.56
C VAL A 57 29.78 -8.24 -5.76
N GLY A 58 29.23 -7.05 -5.52
CA GLY A 58 28.72 -6.17 -6.58
C GLY A 58 27.49 -6.72 -7.32
N ARG A 59 26.71 -7.62 -6.70
CA ARG A 59 25.56 -8.30 -7.34
C ARG A 59 24.27 -8.22 -6.52
N TYR A 60 23.15 -8.39 -7.21
CA TYR A 60 21.82 -8.54 -6.63
C TYR A 60 21.17 -9.87 -7.06
N HIS A 61 20.23 -10.35 -6.27
CA HIS A 61 19.37 -11.48 -6.62
C HIS A 61 18.01 -11.37 -5.91
N CYS A 62 16.94 -11.67 -6.63
CA CYS A 62 15.58 -11.71 -6.13
C CYS A 62 15.12 -13.16 -5.93
N PHE A 63 14.91 -13.58 -4.69
CA PHE A 63 14.43 -14.94 -4.39
C PHE A 63 12.93 -15.15 -4.71
N GLY A 64 12.17 -14.09 -4.97
CA GLY A 64 10.76 -14.16 -5.35
C GLY A 64 10.53 -14.40 -6.84
N CYS A 65 11.23 -13.65 -7.70
CA CYS A 65 11.04 -13.70 -9.15
C CYS A 65 12.24 -14.25 -9.94
N GLY A 66 13.35 -14.58 -9.26
CA GLY A 66 14.56 -15.13 -9.87
C GLY A 66 15.51 -14.11 -10.50
N GLU A 67 15.08 -12.86 -10.68
CA GLU A 67 15.87 -11.79 -11.30
C GLU A 67 17.23 -11.59 -10.61
N ASP A 68 18.32 -11.56 -11.38
CA ASP A 68 19.69 -11.47 -10.87
C ASP A 68 20.58 -10.64 -11.79
N GLY A 69 21.64 -10.04 -11.25
CA GLY A 69 22.53 -9.23 -12.07
C GLY A 69 23.64 -8.54 -11.31
N ASP A 70 24.37 -7.68 -12.03
CA ASP A 70 25.33 -6.72 -11.48
C ASP A 70 24.75 -5.30 -11.53
N VAL A 71 25.58 -4.30 -11.21
CA VAL A 71 25.16 -2.89 -11.17
C VAL A 71 24.70 -2.36 -12.53
N PHE A 72 25.33 -2.81 -13.63
CA PHE A 72 24.94 -2.38 -14.97
C PHE A 72 23.66 -3.08 -15.41
N GLY A 73 23.54 -4.39 -15.17
CA GLY A 73 22.31 -5.14 -15.44
C GLY A 73 21.11 -4.54 -14.71
N PHE A 74 21.27 -4.19 -13.42
CA PHE A 74 20.24 -3.51 -12.65
C PHE A 74 19.80 -2.19 -13.29
N ALA A 75 20.77 -1.32 -13.61
CA ALA A 75 20.51 -0.02 -14.19
C ALA A 75 19.85 -0.12 -15.58
N MET A 76 20.34 -1.01 -16.44
CA MET A 76 19.73 -1.28 -17.74
C MET A 76 18.27 -1.71 -17.61
N ALA A 77 17.97 -2.61 -16.68
CA ALA A 77 16.61 -3.09 -16.46
C ALA A 77 15.68 -2.01 -15.89
N MET A 78 16.19 -1.18 -14.97
CA MET A 78 15.41 -0.11 -14.34
C MET A 78 15.18 1.09 -15.25
N ASP A 79 16.19 1.46 -16.04
CA ASP A 79 16.17 2.67 -16.85
C ASP A 79 15.87 2.38 -18.32
N HIS A 80 15.68 1.12 -18.69
CA HIS A 80 15.46 0.64 -20.06
C HIS A 80 16.52 1.16 -21.05
N THR A 81 17.77 1.20 -20.60
CA THR A 81 18.93 1.66 -21.38
C THR A 81 19.73 0.49 -21.93
N THR A 82 20.43 0.72 -23.04
CA THR A 82 21.40 -0.25 -23.56
C THR A 82 22.64 -0.32 -22.65
N PHE A 83 23.46 -1.35 -22.84
CA PHE A 83 24.70 -1.51 -22.06
C PHE A 83 25.63 -0.31 -22.24
N VAL A 84 25.80 0.18 -23.48
CA VAL A 84 26.70 1.29 -23.80
C VAL A 84 26.21 2.58 -23.15
N GLU A 85 24.93 2.93 -23.32
CA GLU A 85 24.30 4.09 -22.67
C GLU A 85 24.48 4.07 -21.15
N THR A 86 24.28 2.89 -20.54
CA THR A 86 24.41 2.72 -19.10
C THR A 86 25.83 2.98 -18.61
N VAL A 87 26.82 2.42 -19.31
CA VAL A 87 28.25 2.59 -18.98
C VAL A 87 28.69 4.03 -19.19
N GLU A 88 28.28 4.67 -20.30
CA GLU A 88 28.56 6.09 -20.57
C GLU A 88 27.97 7.01 -19.50
N ARG A 89 26.74 6.75 -19.07
CA ARG A 89 26.10 7.49 -17.98
C ARG A 89 26.86 7.37 -16.66
N PHE A 90 27.24 6.15 -16.27
CA PHE A 90 28.03 5.96 -15.05
C PHE A 90 29.43 6.58 -15.16
N ALA A 91 30.03 6.55 -16.34
CA ALA A 91 31.31 7.20 -16.60
C ALA A 91 31.21 8.72 -16.45
N ALA A 92 30.17 9.34 -17.01
CA ALA A 92 29.89 10.76 -16.82
C ALA A 92 29.68 11.12 -15.35
N GLN A 93 28.91 10.33 -14.60
CA GLN A 93 28.69 10.53 -13.16
C GLN A 93 29.99 10.40 -12.33
N ALA A 94 30.87 9.49 -12.75
CA ALA A 94 32.17 9.25 -12.11
C ALA A 94 33.28 10.20 -12.61
N ASN A 95 32.99 11.14 -13.52
CA ASN A 95 33.98 11.94 -14.26
C ASN A 95 35.11 11.06 -14.85
N PHE A 96 34.73 9.92 -15.41
CA PHE A 96 35.63 8.93 -16.00
C PHE A 96 35.53 8.97 -17.53
N THR A 97 36.66 9.05 -18.22
CA THR A 97 36.70 9.08 -19.68
C THR A 97 36.82 7.66 -20.24
N LEU A 98 35.81 7.21 -20.97
CA LEU A 98 35.82 5.90 -21.63
C LEU A 98 36.68 5.91 -22.88
N ARG A 99 37.44 4.83 -23.08
CA ARG A 99 38.25 4.55 -24.26
C ARG A 99 37.56 3.48 -25.10
N TYR A 100 37.50 3.71 -26.41
CA TYR A 100 36.87 2.82 -27.38
C TYR A 100 37.95 2.14 -28.24
N GLU A 101 37.72 0.88 -28.60
CA GLU A 101 38.48 0.11 -29.59
C GLU A 101 37.74 0.14 -30.94
N ASP A 102 38.48 0.25 -32.04
CA ASP A 102 37.99 0.11 -33.42
C ASP A 102 36.92 1.13 -33.89
N GLY A 103 36.82 2.30 -33.26
CA GLY A 103 35.95 3.38 -33.74
C GLY A 103 35.73 4.49 -32.70
N GLU A 104 35.01 5.54 -33.12
CA GLU A 104 34.46 6.56 -32.21
C GLU A 104 33.21 6.02 -31.49
N ALA A 105 32.79 6.70 -30.43
CA ALA A 105 31.55 6.39 -29.71
C ALA A 105 30.38 6.25 -30.70
N PRO A 106 29.48 5.26 -30.52
CA PRO A 106 28.32 5.11 -31.39
C PRO A 106 27.55 6.44 -31.45
N LYS A 107 27.26 6.93 -32.66
CA LYS A 107 26.26 7.99 -32.81
C LYS A 107 24.91 7.38 -32.46
N ASP A 108 24.29 7.95 -31.45
CA ASP A 108 22.96 7.58 -30.99
C ASP A 108 21.94 8.04 -32.03
N ASP A 109 21.61 7.15 -32.97
CA ASP A 109 20.78 7.43 -34.14
C ASP A 109 19.27 7.20 -33.86
N GLY A 110 18.87 7.03 -32.59
CA GLY A 110 17.50 6.73 -32.18
C GLY A 110 16.96 7.64 -31.07
N ILE A 111 15.64 7.79 -31.01
CA ILE A 111 14.98 8.37 -29.84
C ILE A 111 15.05 7.34 -28.71
N ASN A 112 16.09 7.42 -27.90
CA ASN A 112 16.20 6.60 -26.70
C ASN A 112 15.74 7.38 -25.46
N ARG A 113 15.57 6.64 -24.36
CA ARG A 113 15.14 7.19 -23.08
C ARG A 113 16.09 8.26 -22.55
N SER A 114 17.41 8.10 -22.74
CA SER A 114 18.42 9.07 -22.28
C SER A 114 18.22 10.44 -22.92
N ARG A 115 18.06 10.49 -24.25
CA ARG A 115 17.84 11.74 -24.99
C ARG A 115 16.59 12.50 -24.55
N LEU A 116 15.51 11.78 -24.24
CA LEU A 116 14.28 12.40 -23.72
C LEU A 116 14.49 13.01 -22.32
N LEU A 117 15.25 12.33 -21.44
CA LEU A 117 15.60 12.85 -20.12
C LEU A 117 16.52 14.07 -20.22
N GLU A 118 17.50 14.05 -21.12
CA GLU A 118 18.39 15.19 -21.40
C GLU A 118 17.61 16.40 -21.93
N ALA A 119 16.66 16.19 -22.85
CA ALA A 119 15.80 17.25 -23.37
C ALA A 119 14.94 17.86 -22.26
N ASN A 120 14.35 17.03 -21.39
CA ASN A 120 13.59 17.48 -20.22
C ASN A 120 14.46 18.22 -19.20
N ALA A 121 15.69 17.78 -18.96
CA ALA A 121 16.64 18.46 -18.09
C ALA A 121 17.00 19.85 -18.64
N ALA A 122 17.33 19.94 -19.93
CA ALA A 122 17.61 21.19 -20.62
C ALA A 122 16.40 22.14 -20.63
N ALA A 123 15.18 21.61 -20.77
CA ALA A 123 13.95 22.39 -20.66
C ALA A 123 13.72 22.93 -19.24
N ALA A 124 14.05 22.14 -18.20
CA ALA A 124 13.93 22.59 -16.81
C ALA A 124 14.90 23.73 -16.50
N GLU A 125 16.16 23.63 -16.95
CA GLU A 125 17.15 24.71 -16.87
C GLU A 125 16.61 25.98 -17.54
N TYR A 126 16.14 25.84 -18.78
CA TYR A 126 15.58 26.94 -19.55
C TYR A 126 14.42 27.63 -18.80
N PHE A 127 13.43 26.86 -18.32
CA PHE A 127 12.30 27.46 -17.62
C PHE A 127 12.70 28.15 -16.31
N GLN A 128 13.67 27.64 -15.57
CA GLN A 128 14.17 28.29 -14.36
C GLN A 128 14.86 29.63 -14.69
N GLU A 129 15.66 29.69 -15.76
CA GLU A 129 16.24 30.95 -16.23
C GLU A 129 15.15 31.96 -16.62
N GLN A 130 14.10 31.50 -17.31
CA GLN A 130 12.99 32.35 -17.73
C GLN A 130 12.19 32.94 -16.57
N LEU A 131 12.17 32.28 -15.39
CA LEU A 131 11.50 32.79 -14.19
C LEU A 131 12.12 34.11 -13.70
N LEU A 132 13.38 34.39 -14.03
CA LEU A 132 14.08 35.62 -13.64
C LEU A 132 13.81 36.81 -14.59
N THR A 133 13.06 36.59 -15.67
CA THR A 133 12.77 37.63 -16.68
C THR A 133 11.53 38.45 -16.34
N ASN A 134 11.41 39.64 -16.93
CA ASN A 134 10.23 40.50 -16.74
C ASN A 134 8.92 39.86 -17.23
N GLN A 135 8.97 38.93 -18.20
CA GLN A 135 7.78 38.22 -18.67
C GLN A 135 7.17 37.32 -17.58
N ALA A 136 7.99 36.88 -16.62
CA ALA A 136 7.57 36.01 -15.54
C ALA A 136 6.94 36.77 -14.35
N LEU A 137 6.78 38.10 -14.42
CA LEU A 137 6.23 38.91 -13.33
C LEU A 137 4.91 38.37 -12.76
N PRO A 138 3.91 37.94 -13.57
CA PRO A 138 2.69 37.34 -13.02
C PRO A 138 2.96 36.04 -12.24
N GLY A 139 3.95 35.25 -12.67
CA GLY A 139 4.37 34.04 -11.97
C GLY A 139 5.10 34.34 -10.66
N GLN A 140 5.98 35.34 -10.65
CA GLN A 140 6.68 35.80 -9.45
C GLN A 140 5.69 36.34 -8.40
N GLN A 141 4.70 37.14 -8.83
CA GLN A 141 3.62 37.63 -7.97
C GLN A 141 2.82 36.48 -7.36
N PHE A 142 2.41 35.51 -8.20
CA PHE A 142 1.68 34.34 -7.74
C PHE A 142 2.43 33.53 -6.67
N LEU A 143 3.75 33.35 -6.85
CA LEU A 143 4.60 32.65 -5.88
C LEU A 143 4.74 33.47 -4.58
N GLY A 144 4.98 34.78 -4.70
CA GLY A 144 5.12 35.70 -3.57
C GLY A 144 3.86 35.78 -2.71
N GLU A 145 2.68 35.86 -3.32
CA GLU A 145 1.38 35.83 -2.63
C GLU A 145 1.18 34.54 -1.81
N ARG A 146 1.86 33.46 -2.18
CA ARG A 146 1.81 32.17 -1.47
C ARG A 146 2.99 31.94 -0.52
N GLY A 147 3.82 32.96 -0.32
CA GLY A 147 4.98 32.87 0.56
C GLY A 147 6.07 31.94 0.03
N PHE A 148 6.17 31.78 -1.30
CA PHE A 148 7.28 31.09 -1.96
C PHE A 148 8.27 32.13 -2.50
N ASP A 149 9.43 32.21 -1.85
CA ASP A 149 10.51 33.08 -2.29
C ASP A 149 11.33 32.43 -3.43
N LEU A 150 12.35 33.16 -3.89
CA LEU A 150 13.22 32.66 -4.97
C LEU A 150 13.99 31.41 -4.55
N GLN A 151 14.38 31.27 -3.28
CA GLN A 151 15.08 30.10 -2.78
C GLN A 151 14.19 28.86 -2.81
N ALA A 152 12.92 29.00 -2.42
CA ALA A 152 11.92 27.96 -2.56
C ALA A 152 11.72 27.61 -4.05
N ALA A 153 11.54 28.61 -4.92
CA ALA A 153 11.40 28.37 -6.36
C ALA A 153 12.59 27.57 -6.93
N GLN A 154 13.83 27.92 -6.55
CA GLN A 154 15.04 27.19 -6.94
C GLN A 154 15.07 25.76 -6.37
N HIS A 155 14.74 25.59 -5.09
CA HIS A 155 14.76 24.28 -4.42
C HIS A 155 13.83 23.26 -5.11
N PHE A 156 12.63 23.68 -5.50
CA PHE A 156 11.65 22.85 -6.22
C PHE A 156 11.83 22.89 -7.74
N GLY A 157 12.78 23.68 -8.24
CA GLY A 157 13.06 23.86 -9.66
C GLY A 157 11.93 24.53 -10.45
N VAL A 158 11.10 25.35 -9.78
CA VAL A 158 10.00 26.10 -10.41
C VAL A 158 10.56 27.00 -11.50
N GLY A 159 9.90 27.01 -12.64
CA GLY A 159 10.26 27.83 -13.78
C GLY A 159 9.09 28.60 -14.36
N PHE A 160 9.33 29.30 -15.45
CA PHE A 160 8.33 29.99 -16.24
C PHE A 160 8.45 29.62 -17.72
N ALA A 161 7.34 29.22 -18.32
CA ALA A 161 7.26 29.04 -19.76
C ALA A 161 6.85 30.38 -20.41
N PRO A 162 7.70 31.01 -21.24
CA PRO A 162 7.35 32.25 -21.93
C PRO A 162 6.07 32.13 -22.74
N ASN A 163 5.32 33.22 -22.89
CA ASN A 163 4.14 33.24 -23.75
C ASN A 163 4.54 33.34 -25.23
N SER A 164 5.13 32.27 -25.76
CA SER A 164 5.62 32.16 -27.13
C SER A 164 5.31 30.78 -27.71
N PHE A 165 5.19 30.70 -29.03
CA PHE A 165 4.91 29.45 -29.74
C PHE A 165 6.16 28.60 -30.01
N ASP A 166 7.37 29.14 -29.88
CA ASP A 166 8.59 28.43 -30.31
C ASP A 166 9.87 28.81 -29.56
N SER A 167 9.74 29.46 -28.42
CA SER A 167 10.86 29.94 -27.62
C SER A 167 11.68 28.78 -27.05
N LEU A 168 11.01 27.79 -26.46
CA LEU A 168 11.61 26.55 -25.99
C LEU A 168 12.13 25.72 -27.17
N ARG A 169 11.31 25.53 -28.22
CA ARG A 169 11.71 24.83 -29.45
C ARG A 169 13.04 25.38 -29.98
N SER A 170 13.13 26.69 -30.16
CA SER A 170 14.32 27.35 -30.70
C SER A 170 15.54 27.19 -29.77
N HIS A 171 15.34 27.27 -28.45
CA HIS A 171 16.40 27.04 -27.48
C HIS A 171 16.95 25.61 -27.55
N LEU A 172 16.08 24.61 -27.53
CA LEU A 172 16.49 23.20 -27.54
C LEU A 172 17.04 22.75 -28.90
N ARG A 173 16.50 23.26 -30.01
CA ARG A 173 17.08 23.01 -31.35
C ARG A 173 18.53 23.48 -31.45
N ARG A 174 18.87 24.64 -30.86
CA ARG A 174 20.26 25.12 -30.79
C ARG A 174 21.16 24.24 -29.92
N ARG A 175 20.59 23.49 -28.97
CA ARG A 175 21.30 22.48 -28.16
C ARG A 175 21.38 21.10 -28.83
N GLY A 176 20.92 20.98 -30.07
CA GLY A 176 21.09 19.77 -30.88
C GLY A 176 19.95 18.76 -30.83
N PHE A 177 18.85 19.06 -30.12
CA PHE A 177 17.67 18.18 -30.10
C PHE A 177 16.88 18.29 -31.41
N SER A 178 16.35 17.18 -31.92
CA SER A 178 15.43 17.10 -33.05
C SER A 178 14.00 17.45 -32.63
N GLU A 179 13.17 17.95 -33.55
CA GLU A 179 11.77 18.23 -33.23
C GLU A 179 11.00 16.96 -32.83
N LEU A 180 11.36 15.82 -33.44
CA LEU A 180 10.76 14.53 -33.13
C LEU A 180 11.05 14.11 -31.68
N GLU A 181 12.28 14.30 -31.18
CA GLU A 181 12.60 14.07 -29.76
C GLU A 181 11.79 14.99 -28.84
N LEU A 182 11.65 16.27 -29.20
CA LEU A 182 10.93 17.25 -28.38
C LEU A 182 9.42 17.02 -28.34
N VAL A 183 8.83 16.58 -29.45
CA VAL A 183 7.43 16.11 -29.50
C VAL A 183 7.28 14.83 -28.68
N THR A 184 8.20 13.86 -28.84
CA THR A 184 8.17 12.59 -28.09
C THR A 184 8.33 12.80 -26.58
N ALA A 185 9.15 13.77 -26.15
CA ALA A 185 9.31 14.16 -24.75
C ALA A 185 8.08 14.90 -24.19
N GLY A 186 7.12 15.28 -25.04
CA GLY A 186 5.94 16.05 -24.68
C GLY A 186 6.23 17.53 -24.38
N LEU A 187 7.38 18.05 -24.83
CA LEU A 187 7.77 19.46 -24.70
C LEU A 187 7.12 20.32 -25.79
N LEU A 188 6.88 19.73 -26.96
CA LEU A 188 6.15 20.34 -28.07
C LEU A 188 4.82 19.61 -28.30
N SER A 189 3.83 20.36 -28.74
CA SER A 189 2.57 19.84 -29.27
C SER A 189 2.56 19.93 -30.79
N GLU A 190 1.94 18.98 -31.47
CA GLU A 190 1.73 19.05 -32.92
C GLU A 190 0.60 20.02 -33.27
N GLY A 191 0.77 20.77 -34.35
CA GLY A 191 -0.22 21.72 -34.88
C GLY A 191 -0.22 21.76 -36.40
N GLN A 192 -1.24 22.37 -36.99
CA GLN A 192 -1.41 22.44 -38.45
C GLN A 192 -0.25 23.13 -39.19
N ARG A 193 0.47 24.03 -38.52
CA ARG A 193 1.62 24.79 -39.07
C ARG A 193 2.97 24.25 -38.57
N GLY A 194 2.99 23.04 -38.00
CA GLY A 194 4.15 22.41 -37.39
C GLY A 194 4.13 22.40 -35.86
N PRO A 195 5.16 21.80 -35.21
CA PRO A 195 5.25 21.68 -33.76
C PRO A 195 5.41 23.04 -33.07
N TYR A 196 4.76 23.22 -31.93
CA TYR A 196 4.84 24.45 -31.12
C TYR A 196 5.02 24.13 -29.63
N ASP A 197 5.55 25.09 -28.88
CA ASP A 197 5.80 24.97 -27.44
C ASP A 197 4.52 24.58 -26.70
N ARG A 198 4.53 23.46 -25.98
CA ARG A 198 3.33 22.97 -25.27
C ARG A 198 2.91 23.91 -24.15
N PHE A 199 3.88 24.32 -23.34
CA PHE A 199 3.68 25.20 -22.19
C PHE A 199 3.97 26.64 -22.59
N ARG A 200 3.02 27.56 -22.32
CA ARG A 200 3.12 28.96 -22.73
C ARG A 200 2.45 29.87 -21.71
N GLY A 201 3.13 30.93 -21.28
CA GLY A 201 2.60 31.91 -20.32
C GLY A 201 2.23 31.31 -18.96
N ARG A 202 2.96 30.29 -18.51
CA ARG A 202 2.61 29.46 -17.34
C ARG A 202 3.80 29.29 -16.41
N LEU A 203 3.54 29.21 -15.10
CA LEU A 203 4.53 28.67 -14.16
C LEU A 203 4.68 27.16 -14.41
N THR A 204 5.90 26.65 -14.35
CA THR A 204 6.21 25.24 -14.57
C THR A 204 6.84 24.62 -13.32
N TRP A 205 6.45 23.38 -13.02
CA TRP A 205 7.03 22.54 -12.00
C TRP A 205 7.63 21.31 -12.68
N PRO A 206 8.95 21.06 -12.57
CA PRO A 206 9.55 19.85 -13.09
C PRO A 206 9.05 18.65 -12.28
N ILE A 207 8.54 17.65 -12.98
CA ILE A 207 8.16 16.36 -12.38
C ILE A 207 9.35 15.43 -12.54
N ARG A 208 9.85 14.93 -11.42
CA ARG A 208 11.01 14.04 -11.35
C ARG A 208 10.58 12.63 -11.01
N ASP A 209 11.30 11.65 -11.54
CA ASP A 209 11.14 10.27 -11.11
C ASP A 209 11.83 10.01 -9.75
N VAL A 210 11.81 8.76 -9.29
CA VAL A 210 12.41 8.39 -7.99
C VAL A 210 13.93 8.62 -7.96
N THR A 211 14.61 8.63 -9.10
CA THR A 211 16.06 8.89 -9.21
C THR A 211 16.38 10.38 -9.11
N GLY A 212 15.42 11.23 -9.46
CA GLY A 212 15.56 12.70 -9.53
C GLY A 212 15.65 13.23 -10.96
N ALA A 213 15.61 12.36 -11.97
CA ALA A 213 15.62 12.76 -13.38
C ALA A 213 14.29 13.44 -13.75
N THR A 214 14.36 14.57 -14.46
CA THR A 214 13.16 15.27 -14.96
C THR A 214 12.52 14.46 -16.07
N VAL A 215 11.28 14.02 -15.86
CA VAL A 215 10.52 13.21 -16.82
C VAL A 215 9.41 14.00 -17.52
N GLY A 216 9.02 15.14 -16.96
CA GLY A 216 7.98 16.00 -17.52
C GLY A 216 7.74 17.22 -16.65
N PHE A 217 6.63 17.90 -16.90
CA PHE A 217 6.28 19.16 -16.23
C PHE A 217 4.78 19.22 -15.93
N GLY A 218 4.46 19.84 -14.80
CA GLY A 218 3.15 20.43 -14.53
C GLY A 218 3.19 21.93 -14.76
N ALA A 219 2.19 22.50 -15.41
CA ALA A 219 2.18 23.92 -15.76
C ALA A 219 0.87 24.60 -15.37
N ARG A 220 0.96 25.63 -14.52
CA ARG A 220 -0.20 26.37 -14.00
C ARG A 220 -0.51 27.59 -14.85
N LYS A 221 -1.78 27.73 -15.23
CA LYS A 221 -2.34 28.93 -15.89
C LYS A 221 -2.16 30.17 -14.99
N LEU A 222 -1.72 31.28 -15.57
CA LEU A 222 -1.57 32.58 -14.89
C LEU A 222 -2.47 33.67 -15.48
N LEU A 223 -2.61 33.68 -16.80
CA LEU A 223 -3.26 34.74 -17.56
C LEU A 223 -4.70 34.35 -17.90
N ASP A 224 -5.66 35.26 -17.78
CA ASP A 224 -7.08 34.94 -17.98
C ASP A 224 -7.43 34.55 -19.42
N ASP A 225 -6.72 35.12 -20.40
CA ASP A 225 -6.89 34.90 -21.83
C ASP A 225 -6.44 33.50 -22.31
N ASP A 226 -5.66 32.77 -21.51
CA ASP A 226 -5.30 31.39 -21.76
C ASP A 226 -6.53 30.47 -21.59
N LYS A 227 -7.08 29.97 -22.70
CA LYS A 227 -8.26 29.07 -22.68
C LYS A 227 -7.98 27.64 -22.21
N GLY A 228 -6.74 27.31 -21.84
CA GLY A 228 -6.35 25.99 -21.36
C GLY A 228 -6.76 25.71 -19.91
N PRO A 229 -6.55 24.47 -19.43
CA PRO A 229 -6.93 24.05 -18.08
C PRO A 229 -6.11 24.80 -17.01
N LYS A 230 -6.62 24.83 -15.76
CA LYS A 230 -5.92 25.42 -14.58
C LYS A 230 -4.51 24.85 -14.42
N TYR A 231 -4.37 23.52 -14.55
CA TYR A 231 -3.09 22.83 -14.62
C TYR A 231 -3.02 21.99 -15.90
N LEU A 232 -1.90 22.11 -16.61
CA LEU A 232 -1.58 21.34 -17.81
C LEU A 232 -0.32 20.50 -17.54
N ASN A 233 -0.44 19.18 -17.60
CA ASN A 233 0.72 18.30 -17.44
C ASN A 233 1.25 17.82 -18.81
N THR A 234 2.50 17.37 -18.84
CA THR A 234 3.06 16.54 -19.92
C THR A 234 2.07 15.40 -20.25
N PRO A 235 1.83 15.08 -21.54
CA PRO A 235 1.04 13.91 -21.93
C PRO A 235 1.78 12.62 -21.54
N GLU A 236 1.18 11.45 -21.76
CA GLU A 236 1.93 10.19 -21.63
C GLU A 236 3.09 10.17 -22.63
N THR A 237 4.30 9.83 -22.18
CA THR A 237 5.51 9.71 -23.00
C THR A 237 6.29 8.46 -22.58
N PRO A 238 7.33 8.04 -23.34
CA PRO A 238 8.18 6.92 -22.92
C PRO A 238 8.88 7.12 -21.57
N VAL A 239 8.97 8.36 -21.08
CA VAL A 239 9.61 8.69 -19.79
C VAL A 239 8.62 9.16 -18.73
N PHE A 240 7.40 9.54 -19.11
CA PHE A 240 6.39 10.09 -18.21
C PHE A 240 5.10 9.27 -18.24
N HIS A 241 4.79 8.66 -17.09
CA HIS A 241 3.54 7.95 -16.85
C HIS A 241 2.83 8.51 -15.62
N LYS A 242 1.67 9.15 -15.80
CA LYS A 242 0.97 9.84 -14.70
C LYS A 242 0.63 8.94 -13.52
N SER A 243 0.39 7.66 -13.77
CA SER A 243 0.06 6.66 -12.73
C SER A 243 1.26 6.18 -11.92
N ARG A 244 2.49 6.55 -12.31
CA ARG A 244 3.75 6.03 -11.75
C ARG A 244 4.70 7.14 -11.28
N VAL A 245 4.22 8.37 -11.17
CA VAL A 245 4.99 9.52 -10.70
C VAL A 245 4.27 10.24 -9.57
N LEU A 246 5.03 10.63 -8.56
CA LEU A 246 4.56 11.45 -7.45
C LEU A 246 5.49 12.65 -7.34
N TYR A 247 4.94 13.85 -7.50
CA TYR A 247 5.71 15.09 -7.38
C TYR A 247 6.27 15.22 -5.96
N GLY A 248 7.54 15.62 -5.86
CA GLY A 248 8.27 15.75 -4.59
C GLY A 248 8.82 14.45 -4.03
N LEU A 249 8.59 13.30 -4.66
CA LEU A 249 9.11 12.02 -4.17
C LEU A 249 10.64 11.96 -4.17
N ASP A 250 11.28 12.58 -5.15
CA ASP A 250 12.73 12.73 -5.24
C ASP A 250 13.33 13.45 -4.01
N LEU A 251 12.63 14.47 -3.51
CA LEU A 251 12.97 15.22 -2.30
C LEU A 251 12.62 14.42 -1.04
N ALA A 252 11.46 13.76 -1.03
CA ALA A 252 10.89 13.13 0.15
C ALA A 252 11.43 11.73 0.45
N LYS A 253 11.94 10.98 -0.55
CA LYS A 253 12.23 9.53 -0.43
C LYS A 253 13.11 9.17 0.76
N ARG A 254 14.15 9.97 1.04
CA ARG A 254 15.09 9.71 2.14
C ARG A 254 14.40 9.89 3.49
N THR A 255 13.60 10.95 3.63
CA THR A 255 12.84 11.20 4.86
C THR A 255 11.76 10.13 5.03
N ILE A 256 10.98 9.82 3.98
CA ILE A 256 9.95 8.77 4.00
C ILE A 256 10.54 7.42 4.44
N SER A 257 11.69 7.03 3.88
CA SER A 257 12.38 5.79 4.24
C SER A 257 12.79 5.76 5.73
N ARG A 258 13.27 6.89 6.26
CA ARG A 258 13.75 7.02 7.64
C ARG A 258 12.62 7.11 8.66
N SER A 259 11.63 7.98 8.43
CA SER A 259 10.49 8.20 9.33
C SER A 259 9.40 7.14 9.17
N ARG A 260 9.43 6.40 8.06
CA ARG A 260 8.35 5.48 7.61
C ARG A 260 7.02 6.19 7.49
N GLU A 261 7.03 7.46 7.10
CA GLU A 261 5.83 8.26 6.91
C GLU A 261 5.82 8.89 5.53
N ALA A 262 4.68 8.84 4.86
CA ALA A 262 4.40 9.61 3.66
C ALA A 262 3.14 10.45 3.84
N VAL A 263 3.16 11.68 3.33
CA VAL A 263 1.99 12.57 3.32
C VAL A 263 1.57 12.79 1.87
N ILE A 264 0.34 12.45 1.53
CA ILE A 264 -0.21 12.60 0.19
C ILE A 264 -1.06 13.85 0.16
N VAL A 265 -0.66 14.84 -0.64
CA VAL A 265 -1.37 16.11 -0.83
C VAL A 265 -1.85 16.26 -2.28
N GLU A 266 -2.69 17.26 -2.55
CA GLU A 266 -3.37 17.36 -3.85
C GLU A 266 -2.51 18.00 -4.94
N GLY A 267 -1.79 19.08 -4.62
CA GLY A 267 -1.12 19.92 -5.61
C GLY A 267 0.37 20.16 -5.40
N TYR A 268 0.99 20.75 -6.41
CA TYR A 268 2.42 21.12 -6.40
C TYR A 268 2.73 22.15 -5.29
N THR A 269 1.85 23.15 -5.11
CA THR A 269 2.00 24.18 -4.07
C THR A 269 1.86 23.62 -2.66
N ASP A 270 1.02 22.60 -2.47
CA ASP A 270 0.84 21.96 -1.17
C ASP A 270 2.10 21.19 -0.76
N VAL A 271 2.73 20.49 -1.71
CA VAL A 271 4.03 19.85 -1.48
C VAL A 271 5.06 20.91 -1.08
N MET A 272 5.14 22.03 -1.80
CA MET A 272 6.07 23.11 -1.46
C MET A 272 5.80 23.66 -0.05
N ALA A 273 4.54 23.95 0.27
CA ALA A 273 4.13 24.47 1.56
C ALA A 273 4.45 23.51 2.71
N CYS A 274 4.15 22.21 2.53
CA CYS A 274 4.48 21.17 3.49
C CYS A 274 5.98 21.04 3.73
N HIS A 275 6.79 20.97 2.67
CA HIS A 275 8.24 20.83 2.79
C HIS A 275 8.88 22.03 3.47
N LEU A 276 8.49 23.25 3.10
CA LEU A 276 8.96 24.47 3.75
C LEU A 276 8.50 24.56 5.21
N ALA A 277 7.34 23.99 5.56
CA ALA A 277 6.86 23.86 6.93
C ALA A 277 7.52 22.68 7.71
N GLY A 278 8.50 21.98 7.12
CA GLY A 278 9.22 20.86 7.76
C GLY A 278 8.57 19.49 7.58
N VAL A 279 7.41 19.41 6.92
CA VAL A 279 6.76 18.15 6.51
C VAL A 279 7.37 17.68 5.18
N THR A 280 8.63 17.27 5.24
CA THR A 280 9.45 16.87 4.07
C THR A 280 9.11 15.46 3.53
N THR A 281 8.04 14.85 4.04
CA THR A 281 7.47 13.57 3.58
C THR A 281 6.31 13.75 2.61
N ALA A 282 5.96 15.01 2.29
CA ALA A 282 4.83 15.32 1.42
C ALA A 282 5.11 15.07 -0.07
N VAL A 283 4.16 14.45 -0.74
CA VAL A 283 4.17 14.16 -2.18
C VAL A 283 2.77 14.34 -2.78
N ALA A 284 2.67 14.59 -4.08
CA ALA A 284 1.38 14.79 -4.75
C ALA A 284 1.25 14.00 -6.06
N THR A 285 0.01 13.65 -6.41
CA THR A 285 -0.32 13.08 -7.73
C THR A 285 -0.29 14.15 -8.82
N CYS A 286 0.17 13.80 -10.02
CA CYS A 286 0.30 14.76 -11.12
C CYS A 286 -0.98 14.83 -11.98
N GLY A 287 -2.05 15.41 -11.44
CA GLY A 287 -3.32 15.61 -12.16
C GLY A 287 -4.07 14.31 -12.48
N THR A 288 -4.01 13.34 -11.57
CA THR A 288 -4.73 12.06 -11.63
C THR A 288 -5.12 11.64 -10.21
N ALA A 289 -6.05 10.70 -10.07
CA ALA A 289 -6.37 10.13 -8.77
C ALA A 289 -5.20 9.27 -8.24
N PHE A 290 -5.04 9.24 -6.92
CA PHE A 290 -4.16 8.28 -6.27
C PHE A 290 -4.66 6.85 -6.54
N GLY A 291 -3.75 5.91 -6.80
CA GLY A 291 -4.11 4.61 -7.35
C GLY A 291 -3.05 3.54 -7.12
N ALA A 292 -3.33 2.30 -7.57
CA ALA A 292 -2.52 1.12 -7.28
C ALA A 292 -1.03 1.24 -7.61
N ASP A 293 -0.66 1.84 -8.75
CA ASP A 293 0.75 1.99 -9.14
C ASP A 293 1.49 3.01 -8.25
N HIS A 294 0.81 4.05 -7.75
CA HIS A 294 1.36 4.95 -6.73
C HIS A 294 1.60 4.23 -5.41
N VAL A 295 0.68 3.33 -5.01
CA VAL A 295 0.85 2.49 -3.82
C VAL A 295 2.11 1.63 -3.94
N LYS A 296 2.33 0.97 -5.08
CA LYS A 296 3.53 0.14 -5.31
C LYS A 296 4.81 0.95 -5.19
N LEU A 297 4.84 2.14 -5.80
CA LEU A 297 5.98 3.07 -5.72
C LEU A 297 6.25 3.47 -4.26
N LEU A 298 5.21 3.90 -3.54
CA LEU A 298 5.34 4.37 -2.17
C LEU A 298 5.76 3.26 -1.20
N ARG A 299 5.25 2.03 -1.38
CA ARG A 299 5.63 0.86 -0.57
C ARG A 299 7.12 0.54 -0.66
N ARG A 300 7.71 0.63 -1.85
CA ARG A 300 9.15 0.43 -2.08
C ARG A 300 9.99 1.47 -1.32
N VAL A 301 9.53 2.72 -1.30
CA VAL A 301 10.21 3.83 -0.62
C VAL A 301 10.03 3.75 0.90
N LEU A 302 8.81 3.46 1.39
CA LEU A 302 8.54 3.21 2.81
C LEU A 302 9.29 1.99 3.35
N GLY A 303 9.67 1.06 2.46
CA GLY A 303 10.13 -0.27 2.87
C GLY A 303 9.04 -1.00 3.64
N ASP A 304 7.80 -0.87 3.15
CA ASP A 304 6.56 -1.34 3.74
C ASP A 304 6.41 -2.85 3.54
N VAL A 305 6.74 -3.60 4.58
CA VAL A 305 6.79 -5.06 4.57
C VAL A 305 5.62 -5.59 5.37
N SER A 306 4.92 -6.59 4.84
CA SER A 306 4.02 -7.41 5.65
C SER A 306 4.84 -8.24 6.65
N THR A 307 5.09 -7.68 7.83
CA THR A 307 5.69 -8.39 8.96
C THR A 307 4.62 -8.74 10.00
N PRO A 308 4.76 -9.85 10.74
CA PRO A 308 3.91 -10.17 11.88
C PRO A 308 3.96 -9.10 13.01
N ASP A 309 5.00 -8.25 13.02
CA ASP A 309 5.16 -7.18 13.99
C ASP A 309 4.53 -5.87 13.49
N THR A 310 3.36 -5.54 14.03
CA THR A 310 2.59 -4.33 13.73
C THR A 310 3.25 -3.04 14.25
N ARG A 311 4.25 -3.12 15.14
CA ARG A 311 4.98 -1.93 15.63
C ARG A 311 5.94 -1.34 14.60
N SER A 312 6.12 -2.00 13.47
CA SER A 312 7.06 -1.62 12.43
C SER A 312 6.40 -1.06 11.16
N LEU A 313 5.07 -0.96 11.15
CA LEU A 313 4.30 -0.49 10.00
C LEU A 313 4.54 0.99 9.71
N GLY A 314 4.63 1.33 8.42
CA GLY A 314 4.68 2.73 8.01
C GLY A 314 3.35 3.45 8.22
N ARG A 315 3.36 4.77 8.05
CA ARG A 315 2.21 5.64 8.11
C ARG A 315 2.01 6.35 6.77
N VAL A 316 0.80 6.33 6.23
CA VAL A 316 0.42 7.12 5.05
C VAL A 316 -0.70 8.06 5.46
N VAL A 317 -0.46 9.36 5.40
CA VAL A 317 -1.44 10.40 5.74
C VAL A 317 -1.92 11.03 4.46
N PHE A 318 -3.20 10.92 4.14
CA PHE A 318 -3.82 11.63 3.04
C PHE A 318 -4.39 12.96 3.53
N THR A 319 -4.05 14.06 2.88
CA THR A 319 -4.72 15.34 3.08
C THR A 319 -5.77 15.51 1.99
N PHE A 320 -7.02 15.72 2.39
CA PHE A 320 -8.11 16.00 1.47
C PHE A 320 -8.81 17.27 1.89
N ASP A 321 -9.28 18.01 0.90
CA ASP A 321 -10.24 19.07 1.15
C ASP A 321 -11.54 18.46 1.71
N PRO A 322 -12.26 19.15 2.62
CA PRO A 322 -13.53 18.66 3.16
C PRO A 322 -14.69 18.73 2.15
N ASP A 323 -14.44 19.22 0.93
CA ASP A 323 -15.43 19.34 -0.12
C ASP A 323 -15.78 17.97 -0.76
N GLU A 324 -16.76 17.98 -1.66
CA GLU A 324 -17.22 16.75 -2.32
C GLU A 324 -16.11 16.09 -3.16
N ALA A 325 -15.17 16.87 -3.69
CA ALA A 325 -14.07 16.38 -4.52
C ALA A 325 -13.01 15.66 -3.67
N GLY A 326 -12.58 16.27 -2.57
CA GLY A 326 -11.67 15.68 -1.59
C GLY A 326 -12.29 14.43 -0.93
N GLN A 327 -13.59 14.43 -0.67
CA GLN A 327 -14.30 13.23 -0.24
C GLN A 327 -14.28 12.10 -1.28
N LYS A 328 -14.53 12.39 -2.56
CA LYS A 328 -14.39 11.39 -3.64
C LYS A 328 -12.95 10.88 -3.75
N ALA A 329 -11.96 11.74 -3.55
CA ALA A 329 -10.55 11.37 -3.51
C ALA A 329 -10.25 10.42 -2.33
N ALA A 330 -10.83 10.69 -1.15
CA ALA A 330 -10.72 9.81 0.02
C ALA A 330 -11.30 8.41 -0.22
N SER A 331 -12.48 8.31 -0.85
CA SER A 331 -13.06 7.02 -1.24
C SER A 331 -12.16 6.24 -2.19
N ARG A 332 -11.56 6.92 -3.18
CA ARG A 332 -10.66 6.29 -4.16
C ARG A 332 -9.37 5.83 -3.49
N ALA A 333 -8.79 6.64 -2.61
CA ALA A 333 -7.63 6.23 -1.83
C ALA A 333 -7.96 5.06 -0.88
N PHE A 334 -9.16 5.04 -0.29
CA PHE A 334 -9.63 3.94 0.54
C PHE A 334 -9.80 2.63 -0.23
N ALA A 335 -10.23 2.68 -1.49
CA ALA A 335 -10.30 1.48 -2.35
C ALA A 335 -8.93 0.80 -2.53
N GLU A 336 -7.85 1.56 -2.36
CA GLU A 336 -6.48 1.07 -2.42
C GLU A 336 -5.88 0.74 -1.04
N GLU A 337 -6.62 0.98 0.06
CA GLU A 337 -6.15 0.80 1.44
C GLU A 337 -5.59 -0.60 1.68
N GLN A 338 -6.32 -1.62 1.21
CA GLN A 338 -5.93 -3.02 1.38
C GLN A 338 -4.60 -3.36 0.69
N ARG A 339 -4.10 -2.51 -0.21
CA ARG A 339 -2.80 -2.73 -0.87
C ARG A 339 -1.62 -2.23 -0.04
N PHE A 340 -1.87 -1.36 0.94
CA PHE A 340 -0.86 -0.98 1.92
C PHE A 340 -0.68 -2.08 2.97
N ALA A 341 0.55 -2.23 3.47
CA ALA A 341 0.77 -2.81 4.80
C ALA A 341 0.86 -1.70 5.86
N ALA A 342 1.26 -0.49 5.45
CA ALA A 342 1.24 0.73 6.25
C ALA A 342 -0.17 1.10 6.73
N GLN A 343 -0.22 1.74 7.89
CA GLN A 343 -1.43 2.32 8.44
C GLN A 343 -1.81 3.58 7.65
N THR A 344 -3.08 3.68 7.27
CA THR A 344 -3.61 4.81 6.50
C THR A 344 -4.40 5.76 7.40
N PHE A 345 -4.21 7.05 7.18
CA PHE A 345 -4.85 8.12 7.93
C PHE A 345 -5.32 9.23 6.99
N VAL A 346 -6.27 10.02 7.46
CA VAL A 346 -6.81 11.20 6.79
C VAL A 346 -6.59 12.42 7.69
N ALA A 347 -6.01 13.47 7.13
CA ALA A 347 -5.83 14.76 7.78
C ALA A 347 -6.65 15.82 7.02
N THR A 348 -7.71 16.31 7.64
CA THR A 348 -8.56 17.35 7.05
C THR A 348 -8.19 18.70 7.66
N PRO A 349 -7.74 19.68 6.85
CA PRO A 349 -7.45 21.02 7.36
C PRO A 349 -8.71 21.70 7.91
N PRO A 350 -8.57 22.60 8.90
CA PRO A 350 -9.69 23.39 9.38
C PRO A 350 -10.22 24.32 8.27
N GLU A 351 -11.52 24.63 8.31
CA GLU A 351 -12.17 25.63 7.43
C GLU A 351 -12.04 25.34 5.92
N GLY A 352 -11.68 24.12 5.54
CA GLY A 352 -11.54 23.71 4.14
C GLY A 352 -10.39 24.37 3.39
N LEU A 353 -9.35 24.78 4.12
CA LEU A 353 -8.09 25.25 3.54
C LEU A 353 -7.30 24.08 2.94
N ASP A 354 -6.54 24.31 1.87
CA ASP A 354 -5.49 23.37 1.46
C ASP A 354 -4.21 23.57 2.33
N PRO A 355 -3.19 22.69 2.27
CA PRO A 355 -1.95 22.88 3.02
C PRO A 355 -1.22 24.20 2.71
N CYS A 356 -1.32 24.72 1.48
CA CYS A 356 -0.73 25.99 1.09
C CYS A 356 -1.43 27.17 1.77
N ASP A 357 -2.75 27.24 1.68
CA ASP A 357 -3.59 28.26 2.30
C ASP A 357 -3.52 28.19 3.82
N LEU A 358 -3.47 26.99 4.40
CA LEU A 358 -3.27 26.79 5.84
C LEU A 358 -1.94 27.38 6.32
N ARG A 359 -0.85 27.17 5.56
CA ARG A 359 0.46 27.75 5.86
C ARG A 359 0.41 29.29 5.80
N ILE A 360 -0.22 29.86 4.78
CA ILE A 360 -0.32 31.31 4.60
C ILE A 360 -1.10 31.94 5.76
N GLN A 361 -2.23 31.34 6.13
CA GLN A 361 -3.14 31.93 7.12
C GLN A 361 -2.71 31.65 8.57
N ARG A 362 -2.12 30.48 8.85
CA ARG A 362 -1.87 30.00 10.22
C ARG A 362 -0.42 29.60 10.51
N GLY A 363 0.48 29.74 9.53
CA GLY A 363 1.90 29.48 9.66
C GLY A 363 2.30 28.00 9.62
N ASP A 364 3.61 27.75 9.61
CA ASP A 364 4.21 26.41 9.44
C ASP A 364 3.75 25.40 10.50
N GLN A 365 3.61 25.84 11.76
CA GLN A 365 3.18 24.97 12.85
C GLN A 365 1.77 24.40 12.63
N ALA A 366 0.89 25.11 11.91
CA ALA A 366 -0.44 24.62 11.62
C ALA A 366 -0.39 23.41 10.66
N VAL A 367 0.47 23.47 9.64
CA VAL A 367 0.70 22.36 8.70
C VAL A 367 1.33 21.16 9.40
N GLN A 368 2.28 21.38 10.31
CA GLN A 368 2.87 20.31 11.12
C GLN A 368 1.81 19.61 11.99
N ARG A 369 0.97 20.39 12.69
CA ARG A 369 -0.10 19.84 13.57
C ARG A 369 -1.17 19.07 12.79
N LEU A 370 -1.49 19.51 11.58
CA LEU A 370 -2.41 18.82 10.67
C LEU A 370 -1.96 17.37 10.45
N VAL A 371 -0.67 17.17 10.18
CA VAL A 371 -0.10 15.85 9.92
C VAL A 371 0.14 15.05 11.22
N GLN A 372 0.37 15.71 12.35
CA GLN A 372 0.61 15.04 13.64
C GLN A 372 -0.64 14.38 14.22
N ASN A 373 -1.83 14.96 14.00
CA ASN A 373 -3.10 14.46 14.55
C ASN A 373 -4.07 13.99 13.46
N PRO A 374 -3.69 13.02 12.60
CA PRO A 374 -4.58 12.58 11.54
C PRO A 374 -5.57 11.55 12.09
N ARG A 375 -6.76 11.48 11.49
CA ARG A 375 -7.79 10.49 11.85
C ARG A 375 -7.51 9.17 11.12
N PRO A 376 -7.69 8.00 11.74
CA PRO A 376 -7.59 6.73 11.04
C PRO A 376 -8.53 6.66 9.82
N MET A 377 -8.06 6.11 8.70
CA MET A 377 -8.83 6.11 7.45
C MET A 377 -10.14 5.33 7.56
N PHE A 378 -10.13 4.17 8.23
CA PHE A 378 -11.35 3.41 8.50
C PHE A 378 -12.37 4.20 9.31
N GLU A 379 -11.94 4.89 10.37
CA GLU A 379 -12.82 5.72 11.19
C GLU A 379 -13.49 6.82 10.36
N PHE A 380 -12.69 7.54 9.56
CA PHE A 380 -13.17 8.59 8.67
C PHE A 380 -14.21 8.07 7.66
N MET A 381 -13.93 6.94 7.01
CA MET A 381 -14.84 6.35 6.02
C MET A 381 -16.14 5.84 6.65
N LEU A 382 -16.08 5.23 7.83
CA LEU A 382 -17.26 4.79 8.56
C LEU A 382 -18.15 5.97 8.97
N GLN A 383 -17.57 7.02 9.56
CA GLN A 383 -18.31 8.23 9.94
C GLN A 383 -19.01 8.86 8.74
N ARG A 384 -18.33 8.92 7.60
CA ARG A 384 -18.90 9.46 6.37
C ARG A 384 -20.11 8.65 5.88
N VAL A 385 -19.95 7.34 5.74
CA VAL A 385 -21.05 6.49 5.25
C VAL A 385 -22.25 6.54 6.20
N ILE A 386 -22.00 6.58 7.50
CA ILE A 386 -23.05 6.67 8.52
C ILE A 386 -23.79 8.02 8.44
N ALA A 387 -23.09 9.12 8.14
CA ALA A 387 -23.67 10.46 8.06
C ALA A 387 -24.70 10.64 6.92
N GLU A 388 -24.78 9.69 5.98
CA GLU A 388 -25.79 9.70 4.90
C GLU A 388 -27.19 9.25 5.37
N PHE A 389 -27.32 8.74 6.60
CA PHE A 389 -28.54 8.14 7.13
C PHE A 389 -29.08 8.88 8.37
N ASP A 390 -30.40 8.89 8.52
CA ASP A 390 -31.07 9.44 9.71
C ASP A 390 -31.08 8.42 10.86
N LEU A 391 -30.19 8.64 11.83
CA LEU A 391 -29.99 7.74 12.97
C LEU A 391 -31.11 7.79 14.03
N GLU A 392 -32.02 8.77 13.95
CA GLU A 392 -33.18 8.85 14.84
C GLU A 392 -34.25 7.81 14.49
N THR A 393 -34.20 7.27 13.26
CA THR A 393 -35.12 6.23 12.79
C THR A 393 -34.55 4.83 12.95
N VAL A 394 -35.43 3.82 13.08
CA VAL A 394 -34.99 2.42 13.10
C VAL A 394 -34.45 2.02 11.72
N GLU A 395 -35.15 2.44 10.67
CA GLU A 395 -34.79 2.20 9.27
C GLU A 395 -33.41 2.78 8.93
N GLY A 396 -33.14 4.01 9.34
CA GLY A 396 -31.86 4.67 9.08
C GLY A 396 -30.71 4.00 9.84
N ARG A 397 -30.90 3.56 11.09
CA ARG A 397 -29.90 2.77 11.83
C ARG A 397 -29.60 1.43 11.17
N VAL A 398 -30.63 0.74 10.66
CA VAL A 398 -30.46 -0.53 9.93
C VAL A 398 -29.72 -0.31 8.61
N GLN A 399 -30.09 0.73 7.85
CA GLN A 399 -29.42 1.08 6.59
C GLN A 399 -27.96 1.48 6.81
N ALA A 400 -27.67 2.31 7.81
CA ALA A 400 -26.32 2.70 8.20
C ALA A 400 -25.46 1.49 8.61
N THR A 401 -26.05 0.55 9.36
CA THR A 401 -25.36 -0.71 9.73
C THR A 401 -24.99 -1.52 8.49
N ARG A 402 -25.92 -1.66 7.54
CA ARG A 402 -25.68 -2.38 6.27
C ARG A 402 -24.61 -1.69 5.42
N ALA A 403 -24.59 -0.36 5.40
CA ALA A 403 -23.62 0.42 4.64
C ALA A 403 -22.20 0.39 5.28
N ALA A 404 -22.11 0.33 6.62
CA ALA A 404 -20.85 0.22 7.35
C ALA A 404 -20.24 -1.20 7.29
N ALA A 405 -21.07 -2.24 7.15
CA ALA A 405 -20.64 -3.63 7.21
C ALA A 405 -19.57 -4.02 6.16
N PRO A 406 -19.65 -3.61 4.87
CA PRO A 406 -18.59 -3.86 3.88
C PRO A 406 -17.23 -3.27 4.28
N ILE A 407 -17.21 -2.07 4.86
CA ILE A 407 -15.98 -1.39 5.29
C ILE A 407 -15.33 -2.18 6.44
N LEU A 408 -16.12 -2.56 7.44
CA LEU A 408 -15.68 -3.37 8.57
C LEU A 408 -15.21 -4.77 8.15
N ALA A 409 -15.90 -5.37 7.17
CA ALA A 409 -15.56 -6.67 6.60
C ALA A 409 -14.16 -6.66 5.94
N GLY A 410 -13.81 -5.54 5.29
CA GLY A 410 -12.52 -5.33 4.62
C GLY A 410 -11.31 -5.16 5.55
N ILE A 411 -11.52 -4.91 6.85
CA ILE A 411 -10.42 -4.78 7.81
C ILE A 411 -9.76 -6.16 8.02
N ARG A 412 -8.46 -6.26 7.70
CA ARG A 412 -7.68 -7.50 7.83
C ARG A 412 -7.34 -7.86 9.27
N ASP A 413 -6.95 -6.87 10.07
CA ASP A 413 -6.65 -7.06 11.49
C ASP A 413 -7.95 -7.30 12.25
N ARG A 414 -8.11 -8.51 12.79
CA ARG A 414 -9.33 -8.92 13.49
C ARG A 414 -9.54 -8.15 14.80
N ALA A 415 -8.47 -7.84 15.53
CA ALA A 415 -8.59 -7.07 16.76
C ALA A 415 -9.01 -5.63 16.46
N LEU A 416 -8.49 -5.06 15.36
CA LEU A 416 -8.90 -3.74 14.88
C LEU A 416 -10.37 -3.75 14.41
N ALA A 417 -10.77 -4.77 13.65
CA ALA A 417 -12.14 -4.95 13.18
C ALA A 417 -13.14 -5.02 14.35
N ASP A 418 -12.85 -5.83 15.37
CA ASP A 418 -13.70 -5.97 16.56
C ASP A 418 -13.78 -4.66 17.36
N GLY A 419 -12.69 -3.90 17.39
CA GLY A 419 -12.67 -2.55 17.96
C GLY A 419 -13.64 -1.61 17.25
N TYR A 420 -13.56 -1.53 15.92
CA TYR A 420 -14.44 -0.68 15.12
C TYR A 420 -15.90 -1.15 15.13
N VAL A 421 -16.17 -2.45 15.20
CA VAL A 421 -17.55 -2.97 15.38
C VAL A 421 -18.19 -2.38 16.63
N ARG A 422 -17.48 -2.36 17.77
CA ARG A 422 -17.98 -1.73 19.01
C ARG A 422 -18.18 -0.23 18.86
N THR A 423 -17.23 0.46 18.22
CA THR A 423 -17.33 1.90 17.97
C THR A 423 -18.55 2.25 17.11
N VAL A 424 -18.74 1.54 16.00
CA VAL A 424 -19.88 1.74 15.08
C VAL A 424 -21.21 1.41 15.78
N ALA A 425 -21.28 0.32 16.54
CA ALA A 425 -22.47 0.00 17.32
C ALA A 425 -22.84 1.14 18.29
N GLY A 426 -21.84 1.74 18.95
CA GLY A 426 -22.01 2.90 19.81
C GLY A 426 -22.54 4.14 19.06
N TRP A 427 -21.99 4.46 17.88
CA TRP A 427 -22.47 5.58 17.06
C TRP A 427 -23.90 5.39 16.58
N LEU A 428 -24.28 4.16 16.23
CA LEU A 428 -25.60 3.83 15.71
C LEU A 428 -26.64 3.57 16.81
N GLY A 429 -26.22 3.40 18.07
CA GLY A 429 -27.11 3.01 19.16
C GLY A 429 -27.77 1.65 18.94
N VAL A 430 -27.04 0.69 18.36
CA VAL A 430 -27.48 -0.69 18.11
C VAL A 430 -26.61 -1.69 18.87
N ASP A 431 -27.09 -2.93 19.01
CA ASP A 431 -26.32 -3.99 19.65
C ASP A 431 -25.07 -4.37 18.81
N PRO A 432 -23.87 -4.45 19.40
CA PRO A 432 -22.66 -4.91 18.72
C PRO A 432 -22.79 -6.28 18.03
N ILE A 433 -23.66 -7.16 18.53
CA ILE A 433 -23.96 -8.47 17.94
C ILE A 433 -24.63 -8.31 16.58
N GLU A 434 -25.52 -7.33 16.41
CA GLU A 434 -26.20 -7.07 15.13
C GLU A 434 -25.20 -6.59 14.07
N VAL A 435 -24.32 -5.67 14.44
CA VAL A 435 -23.24 -5.20 13.57
C VAL A 435 -22.32 -6.36 13.20
N THR A 436 -21.92 -7.18 14.18
CA THR A 436 -21.09 -8.37 13.96
C THR A 436 -21.72 -9.34 12.97
N ARG A 437 -23.04 -9.57 13.07
CA ARG A 437 -23.79 -10.44 12.16
C ARG A 437 -23.73 -9.93 10.72
N GLN A 438 -23.96 -8.63 10.51
CA GLN A 438 -23.91 -8.00 9.18
C GLN A 438 -22.51 -8.04 8.57
N VAL A 439 -21.46 -7.80 9.38
CA VAL A 439 -20.06 -7.91 8.94
C VAL A 439 -19.71 -9.34 8.52
N ARG A 440 -20.16 -10.34 9.27
CA ARG A 440 -19.94 -11.75 8.94
C ARG A 440 -20.66 -12.15 7.65
N ALA A 441 -21.89 -11.70 7.43
CA ALA A 441 -22.61 -11.92 6.18
C ALA A 441 -21.84 -11.34 4.97
N ASN A 442 -21.41 -10.09 5.06
CA ASN A 442 -20.63 -9.44 3.99
C ASN A 442 -19.29 -10.13 3.70
N ARG A 443 -18.60 -10.67 4.72
CA ARG A 443 -17.38 -11.46 4.52
C ARG A 443 -17.64 -12.77 3.77
N ARG A 444 -18.83 -13.36 3.92
CA ARG A 444 -19.24 -14.56 3.17
C ARG A 444 -19.51 -14.21 1.70
N ASP A 445 -20.27 -13.15 1.45
CA ASP A 445 -20.64 -12.72 0.11
C ASP A 445 -19.42 -12.29 -0.71
N ALA A 446 -18.51 -11.51 -0.13
CA ALA A 446 -17.26 -11.10 -0.78
C ALA A 446 -16.34 -12.29 -1.12
N ARG A 447 -16.37 -13.36 -0.29
CA ARG A 447 -15.61 -14.59 -0.54
C ARG A 447 -16.24 -15.43 -1.65
N ALA A 448 -17.56 -15.34 -1.84
CA ALA A 448 -18.28 -16.02 -2.92
C ALA A 448 -18.09 -15.33 -4.29
N GLU A 449 -17.91 -14.01 -4.34
CA GLU A 449 -17.74 -13.25 -5.60
C GLU A 449 -16.28 -13.17 -6.12
N SER A 450 -15.28 -13.42 -5.27
CA SER A 450 -13.86 -13.15 -5.59
C SER A 450 -13.04 -14.32 -6.17
N GLU A 451 -13.64 -15.50 -6.41
CA GLU A 451 -12.93 -16.65 -7.03
C GLU A 451 -13.46 -17.01 -8.43
N PRO A 452 -12.67 -16.81 -9.49
CA PRO A 452 -12.77 -17.63 -10.70
C PRO A 452 -12.26 -19.04 -10.40
N LEU A 453 -13.00 -20.04 -10.88
CA LEU A 453 -12.73 -21.48 -10.80
C LEU A 453 -11.28 -21.88 -11.17
N GLN A 454 -10.41 -22.00 -10.17
CA GLN A 454 -9.26 -22.91 -10.18
C GLN A 454 -9.13 -23.51 -8.78
N HIS A 455 -9.66 -24.72 -8.59
CA HIS A 455 -9.59 -25.42 -7.30
C HIS A 455 -8.16 -25.93 -7.03
N PRO A 456 -7.42 -25.37 -6.06
CA PRO A 456 -6.33 -26.11 -5.46
C PRO A 456 -6.97 -27.13 -4.51
N GLN A 457 -6.59 -28.40 -4.60
CA GLN A 457 -6.91 -29.36 -3.54
C GLN A 457 -6.45 -28.75 -2.20
N ALA A 458 -7.39 -28.51 -1.27
CA ALA A 458 -7.08 -27.99 0.05
C ALA A 458 -6.15 -28.99 0.74
N THR A 459 -4.86 -28.68 0.78
CA THR A 459 -3.87 -29.47 1.52
C THR A 459 -3.88 -28.96 2.95
N LEU A 460 -4.53 -29.71 3.85
CA LEU A 460 -4.52 -29.41 5.29
C LEU A 460 -3.07 -29.42 5.81
N GLY A 461 -2.75 -28.48 6.71
CA GLY A 461 -1.47 -28.47 7.42
C GLY A 461 -1.29 -29.72 8.29
N ASN A 462 -0.03 -30.15 8.46
CA ASN A 462 0.32 -31.32 9.30
C ASN A 462 0.74 -30.95 10.74
N ASP A 463 0.52 -29.72 11.18
CA ASP A 463 0.88 -29.29 12.52
C ASP A 463 -0.07 -29.88 13.59
N PRO A 464 0.34 -29.93 14.87
CA PRO A 464 -0.47 -30.51 15.94
C PRO A 464 -1.84 -29.85 16.15
N ALA A 465 -1.96 -28.54 15.88
CA ALA A 465 -3.21 -27.81 16.09
C ALA A 465 -4.23 -28.17 15.01
N THR A 466 -3.80 -28.20 13.75
CA THR A 466 -4.63 -28.61 12.61
C THR A 466 -5.06 -30.08 12.70
N ARG A 467 -4.20 -30.96 13.21
CA ARG A 467 -4.57 -32.37 13.47
C ARG A 467 -5.67 -32.51 14.51
N LEU A 468 -5.56 -31.81 15.63
CA LEU A 468 -6.57 -31.82 16.69
C LEU A 468 -7.90 -31.24 16.22
N GLU A 469 -7.87 -30.14 15.46
CA GLU A 469 -9.06 -29.56 14.81
C GLU A 469 -9.72 -30.57 13.86
N ARG A 470 -8.92 -31.19 12.99
CA ARG A 470 -9.39 -32.19 12.05
C ARG A 470 -10.05 -33.36 12.78
N GLU A 471 -9.39 -33.92 13.78
CA GLU A 471 -9.89 -35.06 14.56
C GLU A 471 -11.22 -34.75 15.25
N ALA A 472 -11.37 -33.55 15.83
CA ALA A 472 -12.61 -33.13 16.46
C ALA A 472 -13.77 -32.99 15.45
N LEU A 473 -13.52 -32.37 14.29
CA LEU A 473 -14.54 -32.22 13.25
C LEU A 473 -14.91 -33.55 12.59
N VAL A 474 -13.92 -34.44 12.36
CA VAL A 474 -14.16 -35.82 11.90
C VAL A 474 -15.06 -36.57 12.89
N ALA A 475 -14.75 -36.48 14.19
CA ALA A 475 -15.53 -37.13 15.24
C ALA A 475 -16.99 -36.63 15.26
N MET A 476 -17.20 -35.32 15.12
CA MET A 476 -18.54 -34.73 15.11
C MET A 476 -19.31 -35.00 13.80
N LEU A 477 -18.65 -35.04 12.64
CA LEU A 477 -19.27 -35.35 11.35
C LEU A 477 -19.74 -36.81 11.27
N GLN A 478 -18.92 -37.74 11.79
CA GLN A 478 -19.19 -39.18 11.66
C GLN A 478 -19.99 -39.74 12.84
N GLN A 479 -19.78 -39.21 14.05
CA GLN A 479 -20.29 -39.78 15.30
C GLN A 479 -20.89 -38.70 16.22
N GLY A 480 -21.50 -37.65 15.63
CA GLY A 480 -22.07 -36.52 16.37
C GLY A 480 -23.08 -36.92 17.47
N GLY A 481 -23.82 -38.01 17.28
CA GLY A 481 -24.74 -38.55 18.29
C GLY A 481 -24.08 -39.06 19.58
N LEU A 482 -22.76 -39.31 19.59
CA LEU A 482 -22.00 -39.70 20.78
C LEU A 482 -21.48 -38.48 21.57
N VAL A 483 -21.57 -37.28 21.02
CA VAL A 483 -21.10 -36.05 21.64
C VAL A 483 -22.24 -35.43 22.47
N PRO A 484 -22.07 -35.20 23.78
CA PRO A 484 -23.03 -34.45 24.58
C PRO A 484 -23.36 -33.10 23.96
N ARG A 485 -24.63 -32.70 24.00
CA ARG A 485 -25.12 -31.50 23.30
C ARG A 485 -24.40 -30.23 23.74
N ASP A 486 -24.20 -30.07 25.04
CA ASP A 486 -23.45 -28.97 25.65
C ASP A 486 -22.00 -28.93 25.17
N LEU A 487 -21.34 -30.08 25.07
CA LEU A 487 -19.98 -30.18 24.55
C LEU A 487 -19.91 -29.85 23.05
N ALA A 488 -20.90 -30.31 22.28
CA ALA A 488 -20.98 -30.05 20.84
C ALA A 488 -21.23 -28.57 20.55
N GLU A 489 -22.16 -27.92 21.28
CA GLU A 489 -22.46 -26.50 21.14
C GLU A 489 -21.23 -25.63 21.43
N ARG A 490 -20.41 -26.01 22.43
CA ARG A 490 -19.12 -25.34 22.68
C ARG A 490 -18.07 -25.61 21.60
N ALA A 491 -18.04 -26.81 21.04
CA ALA A 491 -17.07 -27.18 20.01
C ALA A 491 -17.29 -26.45 18.68
N VAL A 492 -18.54 -26.25 18.26
CA VAL A 492 -18.85 -25.54 17.00
C VAL A 492 -18.65 -24.03 17.06
N ILE A 493 -18.47 -23.46 18.26
CA ILE A 493 -18.07 -22.05 18.45
C ILE A 493 -16.59 -21.90 18.80
N ALA A 494 -15.87 -23.01 19.04
CA ALA A 494 -14.47 -22.99 19.40
C ALA A 494 -13.61 -22.44 18.27
N TYR A 495 -12.53 -21.75 18.62
CA TYR A 495 -11.56 -21.29 17.63
C TYR A 495 -10.90 -22.46 16.90
N VAL A 496 -10.90 -22.37 15.57
CA VAL A 496 -10.24 -23.27 14.62
C VAL A 496 -9.28 -22.40 13.80
N ALA A 497 -8.00 -22.76 13.80
CA ALA A 497 -6.93 -21.97 13.19
C ALA A 497 -6.83 -22.22 11.68
N ASP A 498 -7.10 -23.45 11.23
CA ASP A 498 -7.10 -23.77 9.81
C ASP A 498 -8.34 -23.17 9.10
N PRO A 499 -8.16 -22.31 8.08
CA PRO A 499 -9.28 -21.64 7.43
C PRO A 499 -10.26 -22.57 6.71
N SER A 500 -9.82 -23.76 6.31
CA SER A 500 -10.64 -24.75 5.62
C SER A 500 -11.48 -25.53 6.61
N LEU A 501 -10.89 -25.96 7.72
CA LEU A 501 -11.63 -26.60 8.83
C LEU A 501 -12.59 -25.63 9.52
N GLU A 502 -12.24 -24.34 9.58
CA GLU A 502 -13.12 -23.31 10.13
C GLU A 502 -14.45 -23.23 9.37
N ILE A 503 -14.41 -23.29 8.03
CA ILE A 503 -15.62 -23.28 7.18
C ILE A 503 -16.49 -24.50 7.48
N VAL A 504 -15.88 -25.67 7.66
CA VAL A 504 -16.60 -26.90 7.98
C VAL A 504 -17.27 -26.81 9.36
N ARG A 505 -16.53 -26.34 10.38
CA ARG A 505 -17.08 -26.07 11.72
C ARG A 505 -18.28 -25.12 11.66
N ASP A 506 -18.20 -24.05 10.88
CA ASP A 506 -19.29 -23.08 10.74
C ASP A 506 -20.53 -23.68 10.08
N ALA A 507 -20.35 -24.54 9.08
CA ALA A 507 -21.45 -25.28 8.49
C ALA A 507 -22.08 -26.28 9.48
N MET A 508 -21.29 -26.85 10.39
CA MET A 508 -21.79 -27.69 11.49
C MET A 508 -22.58 -26.89 12.52
N LEU A 509 -22.16 -25.65 12.84
CA LEU A 509 -22.90 -24.75 13.72
C LEU A 509 -24.31 -24.46 13.18
N VAL A 510 -24.44 -24.20 11.88
CA VAL A 510 -25.73 -23.93 11.23
C VAL A 510 -26.68 -25.13 11.33
N ASN A 511 -26.14 -26.34 11.27
CA ASN A 511 -26.91 -27.58 11.25
C ASN A 511 -26.86 -28.35 12.58
N ILE A 512 -26.43 -27.71 13.68
CA ILE A 512 -26.13 -28.39 14.95
C ILE A 512 -27.33 -29.14 15.55
N SER A 513 -28.57 -28.71 15.26
CA SER A 513 -29.79 -29.41 15.66
C SER A 513 -29.89 -30.82 15.09
N GLU A 514 -29.23 -31.07 13.96
CA GLU A 514 -29.24 -32.33 13.22
C GLU A 514 -28.00 -33.19 13.49
N LEU A 515 -27.16 -32.82 14.47
CA LEU A 515 -25.86 -33.47 14.75
C LEU A 515 -25.94 -34.99 14.95
N ALA A 516 -27.04 -35.48 15.53
CA ALA A 516 -27.24 -36.91 15.78
C ALA A 516 -27.81 -37.68 14.57
N ASN A 517 -28.16 -36.98 13.48
CA ASN A 517 -28.82 -37.58 12.33
C ASN A 517 -27.81 -38.12 11.31
N ALA A 518 -28.12 -39.27 10.71
CA ALA A 518 -27.24 -39.94 9.74
C ALA A 518 -26.92 -39.09 8.49
N GLY A 519 -27.77 -38.10 8.17
CA GLY A 519 -27.57 -37.16 7.06
C GLY A 519 -26.83 -35.88 7.43
N PHE A 520 -26.28 -35.76 8.64
CA PHE A 520 -25.63 -34.53 9.12
C PHE A 520 -24.47 -34.09 8.21
N ALA A 521 -23.62 -35.02 7.77
CA ALA A 521 -22.52 -34.71 6.85
C ALA A 521 -23.00 -34.16 5.48
N ASP A 522 -24.16 -34.61 5.00
CA ASP A 522 -24.77 -34.10 3.76
C ASP A 522 -25.32 -32.68 3.94
N LEU A 523 -25.95 -32.42 5.09
CA LEU A 523 -26.40 -31.07 5.46
C LEU A 523 -25.23 -30.10 5.61
N VAL A 524 -24.13 -30.54 6.22
CA VAL A 524 -22.89 -29.77 6.30
C VAL A 524 -22.31 -29.54 4.91
N SER A 525 -22.33 -30.55 4.04
CA SER A 525 -21.86 -30.42 2.64
C SER A 525 -22.68 -29.40 1.85
N GLN A 526 -23.99 -29.31 2.09
CA GLN A 526 -24.87 -28.31 1.45
C GLN A 526 -24.67 -26.90 2.01
N ALA A 527 -24.15 -26.78 3.23
CA ALA A 527 -23.94 -25.51 3.91
C ALA A 527 -22.53 -24.91 3.72
N VAL A 528 -21.60 -25.64 3.10
CA VAL A 528 -20.28 -25.14 2.69
C VAL A 528 -20.27 -24.69 1.22
N PRO A 529 -19.30 -23.87 0.78
CA PRO A 529 -19.10 -23.59 -0.65
C PRO A 529 -18.85 -24.87 -1.46
N GLU A 530 -19.21 -24.87 -2.76
CA GLU A 530 -19.05 -26.05 -3.64
C GLU A 530 -17.59 -26.55 -3.68
N SER A 531 -16.62 -25.63 -3.62
CA SER A 531 -15.18 -25.93 -3.56
C SER A 531 -14.76 -26.70 -2.29
N MET A 532 -15.55 -26.65 -1.23
CA MET A 532 -15.27 -27.26 0.08
C MET A 532 -15.99 -28.60 0.29
N VAL A 533 -16.93 -28.95 -0.59
CA VAL A 533 -17.62 -30.25 -0.57
C VAL A 533 -16.65 -31.45 -0.59
N PRO A 534 -15.56 -31.44 -1.40
CA PRO A 534 -14.58 -32.53 -1.36
C PRO A 534 -13.93 -32.69 0.02
N LEU A 535 -13.66 -31.59 0.74
CA LEU A 535 -13.09 -31.66 2.08
C LEU A 535 -14.09 -32.22 3.09
N VAL A 536 -15.35 -31.77 3.07
CA VAL A 536 -16.38 -32.34 3.96
C VAL A 536 -16.54 -33.84 3.72
N ARG A 537 -16.53 -34.28 2.46
CA ARG A 537 -16.53 -35.71 2.10
C ARG A 537 -15.29 -36.43 2.62
N GLU A 538 -14.10 -35.84 2.45
CA GLU A 538 -12.84 -36.41 2.98
C GLU A 538 -12.90 -36.59 4.51
N LEU A 539 -13.34 -35.57 5.24
CA LEU A 539 -13.46 -35.63 6.70
C LEU A 539 -14.51 -36.66 7.14
N SER A 540 -15.63 -36.75 6.41
CA SER A 540 -16.72 -37.71 6.69
C SER A 540 -16.32 -39.16 6.41
N MET A 541 -15.27 -39.39 5.62
CA MET A 541 -14.72 -40.72 5.31
C MET A 541 -13.35 -40.97 5.97
N SER A 542 -12.82 -40.01 6.74
CA SER A 542 -11.50 -40.13 7.35
C SER A 542 -11.48 -41.24 8.40
N PRO A 543 -10.44 -42.08 8.45
CA PRO A 543 -10.38 -43.19 9.40
C PRO A 543 -10.26 -42.68 10.84
N ILE A 544 -11.18 -43.11 11.71
CA ILE A 544 -11.09 -42.88 13.15
C ILE A 544 -10.05 -43.84 13.73
N GLN A 545 -9.02 -43.31 14.39
CA GLN A 545 -7.85 -44.07 14.87
C GLN A 545 -8.13 -44.81 16.19
N THR A 546 -9.21 -45.58 16.28
CA THR A 546 -9.59 -46.38 17.45
C THR A 546 -10.34 -47.65 17.05
N ASN A 547 -10.40 -48.62 17.97
CA ASN A 547 -11.29 -49.79 17.84
C ASN A 547 -12.70 -49.49 18.37
N GLU A 548 -13.67 -50.37 18.06
CA GLU A 548 -15.08 -50.21 18.46
C GLU A 548 -15.27 -50.01 19.97
N LYS A 549 -14.47 -50.70 20.79
CA LYS A 549 -14.54 -50.61 22.26
C LYS A 549 -14.08 -49.24 22.79
N GLY A 550 -13.28 -48.49 22.03
CA GLY A 550 -12.75 -47.18 22.38
C GLY A 550 -13.44 -46.00 21.69
N LEU A 551 -14.43 -46.23 20.83
CA LEU A 551 -15.01 -45.21 19.95
C LEU A 551 -15.64 -44.04 20.71
N ASP A 552 -16.50 -44.30 21.69
CA ASP A 552 -17.16 -43.26 22.50
C ASP A 552 -16.13 -42.37 23.24
N ARG A 553 -15.14 -43.00 23.87
CA ARG A 553 -14.06 -42.29 24.57
C ARG A 553 -13.23 -41.43 23.60
N TYR A 554 -12.92 -41.97 22.42
CA TYR A 554 -12.15 -41.25 21.40
C TYR A 554 -12.91 -40.02 20.91
N VAL A 555 -14.18 -40.19 20.50
CA VAL A 555 -15.02 -39.12 19.96
C VAL A 555 -15.18 -37.99 20.98
N ARG A 556 -15.57 -38.33 22.22
CA ARG A 556 -15.69 -37.33 23.31
C ARG A 556 -14.34 -36.67 23.61
N GLY A 557 -13.26 -37.46 23.62
CA GLY A 557 -11.90 -36.99 23.89
C GLY A 557 -11.41 -35.97 22.87
N SER A 558 -11.59 -36.22 21.57
CA SER A 558 -11.19 -35.32 20.48
C SER A 558 -11.94 -33.99 20.55
N VAL A 559 -13.26 -34.02 20.75
CA VAL A 559 -14.08 -32.80 20.88
C VAL A 559 -13.74 -32.03 22.15
N LYS A 560 -13.56 -32.73 23.27
CA LYS A 560 -13.11 -32.14 24.54
C LYS A 560 -11.75 -31.47 24.41
N ALA A 561 -10.81 -32.07 23.67
CA ALA A 561 -9.48 -31.47 23.44
C ALA A 561 -9.57 -30.15 22.65
N LEU A 562 -10.46 -30.06 21.65
CA LEU A 562 -10.74 -28.82 20.92
C LEU A 562 -11.27 -27.72 21.83
N VAL A 563 -12.29 -28.02 22.63
CA VAL A 563 -12.89 -27.07 23.58
C VAL A 563 -11.87 -26.63 24.62
N GLN A 564 -11.08 -27.54 25.19
CA GLN A 564 -10.04 -27.20 26.17
C GLN A 564 -8.97 -26.28 25.60
N ARG A 565 -8.54 -26.52 24.36
CA ARG A 565 -7.57 -25.66 23.68
C ARG A 565 -8.11 -24.25 23.50
N ASP A 566 -9.38 -24.12 23.14
CA ASP A 566 -10.05 -22.83 23.00
C ASP A 566 -10.16 -22.07 24.34
N MET A 567 -10.54 -22.77 25.41
CA MET A 567 -10.58 -22.18 26.77
C MET A 567 -9.20 -21.70 27.23
N LEU A 568 -8.12 -22.41 26.87
CA LEU A 568 -6.75 -21.98 27.19
C LEU A 568 -6.35 -20.73 26.39
N ARG A 569 -6.77 -20.63 25.13
CA ARG A 569 -6.59 -19.43 24.30
C ARG A 569 -7.33 -18.23 24.90
N GLU A 570 -8.60 -18.40 25.25
CA GLU A 570 -9.43 -17.35 25.86
C GLU A 570 -8.86 -16.89 27.21
N LYS A 571 -8.40 -17.84 28.05
CA LYS A 571 -7.69 -17.53 29.28
C LYS A 571 -6.46 -16.63 29.03
N ALA A 572 -5.61 -16.98 28.06
CA ALA A 572 -4.42 -16.18 27.74
C ALA A 572 -4.79 -14.77 27.25
N GLN A 573 -5.88 -14.64 26.49
CA GLN A 573 -6.40 -13.36 26.02
C GLN A 573 -6.89 -12.48 27.19
N LEU A 574 -7.71 -13.04 28.09
CA LEU A 574 -8.22 -12.34 29.28
C LEU A 574 -7.10 -11.95 30.24
N GLN A 575 -6.13 -12.83 30.49
CA GLN A 575 -4.94 -12.52 31.30
C GLN A 575 -4.11 -11.37 30.70
N GLY A 576 -3.93 -11.38 29.37
CA GLY A 576 -3.26 -10.29 28.67
C GLY A 576 -4.01 -8.95 28.78
N GLN A 577 -5.35 -8.99 28.76
CA GLN A 577 -6.19 -7.81 28.98
C GLN A 577 -6.09 -7.31 30.42
N ALA A 578 -6.22 -8.19 31.42
CA ALA A 578 -6.12 -7.85 32.83
C ALA A 578 -4.76 -7.19 33.18
N MET A 579 -3.65 -7.73 32.64
CA MET A 579 -2.32 -7.16 32.84
C MET A 579 -2.20 -5.73 32.29
N ARG A 580 -2.82 -5.43 31.13
CA ARG A 580 -2.83 -4.09 30.55
C ARG A 580 -3.74 -3.13 31.31
N MET A 581 -4.87 -3.63 31.81
CA MET A 581 -5.85 -2.84 32.56
C MET A 581 -5.38 -2.50 33.97
N ARG A 582 -4.55 -3.35 34.60
CA ARG A 582 -4.10 -3.15 35.99
C ARG A 582 -3.36 -1.82 36.24
N ALA A 583 -2.76 -1.22 35.21
CA ALA A 583 -2.11 0.08 35.28
C ALA A 583 -3.06 1.27 35.04
N LYS A 584 -4.26 1.02 34.51
CA LYS A 584 -5.23 2.05 34.08
C LYS A 584 -6.50 2.07 34.93
N ASP A 585 -6.97 0.89 35.33
CA ASP A 585 -8.21 0.69 36.07
C ASP A 585 -8.12 -0.63 36.87
N ALA A 586 -8.01 -0.51 38.19
CA ALA A 586 -7.82 -1.63 39.10
C ALA A 586 -9.12 -2.42 39.36
N ASP A 587 -10.29 -1.84 39.12
CA ASP A 587 -11.58 -2.51 39.27
C ASP A 587 -11.90 -3.34 38.02
N ALA A 588 -11.70 -2.76 36.83
CA ALA A 588 -11.82 -3.49 35.56
C ALA A 588 -10.83 -4.66 35.46
N ALA A 589 -9.59 -4.49 35.96
CA ALA A 589 -8.62 -5.58 36.02
C ALA A 589 -9.08 -6.71 36.96
N ARG A 590 -9.74 -6.39 38.09
CA ARG A 590 -10.29 -7.39 39.02
C ARG A 590 -11.46 -8.15 38.41
N GLU A 591 -12.32 -7.49 37.62
CA GLU A 591 -13.41 -8.16 36.91
C GLU A 591 -12.88 -9.17 35.89
N LEU A 592 -11.84 -8.81 35.13
CA LEU A 592 -11.19 -9.73 34.19
C LEU A 592 -10.50 -10.90 34.91
N ASP A 593 -9.88 -10.67 36.07
CA ASP A 593 -9.29 -11.74 36.90
C ASP A 593 -10.37 -12.72 37.40
N LEU A 594 -11.58 -12.24 37.74
CA LEU A 594 -12.72 -13.09 38.10
C LEU A 594 -13.21 -13.94 36.90
N GLN A 595 -13.27 -13.37 35.70
CA GLN A 595 -13.61 -14.11 34.48
C GLN A 595 -12.59 -15.21 34.18
N VAL A 596 -11.30 -14.94 34.36
CA VAL A 596 -10.24 -15.96 34.24
C VAL A 596 -10.44 -17.10 35.24
N ALA A 597 -10.77 -16.79 36.50
CA ALA A 597 -11.02 -17.82 37.52
C ALA A 597 -12.28 -18.66 37.23
N ALA A 598 -13.34 -18.03 36.71
CA ALA A 598 -14.55 -18.72 36.28
C ALA A 598 -14.27 -19.69 35.13
N LEU A 599 -13.56 -19.23 34.10
CA LEU A 599 -13.17 -20.03 32.94
C LEU A 599 -12.28 -21.22 33.34
N GLU A 600 -11.37 -21.04 34.30
CA GLU A 600 -10.52 -22.11 34.80
C GLU A 600 -11.30 -23.14 35.63
N THR A 601 -12.29 -22.70 36.39
CA THR A 601 -13.21 -23.59 37.12
C THR A 601 -14.02 -24.44 36.16
N GLU A 602 -14.56 -23.82 35.10
CA GLU A 602 -15.30 -24.53 34.06
C GLU A 602 -14.40 -25.53 33.30
N ARG A 603 -13.15 -25.16 33.00
CA ARG A 603 -12.18 -26.06 32.36
C ARG A 603 -11.88 -27.28 33.21
N ARG A 604 -11.80 -27.12 34.54
CA ARG A 604 -11.58 -28.23 35.49
C ARG A 604 -12.79 -29.15 35.57
N LYS A 605 -14.01 -28.61 35.65
CA LYS A 605 -15.24 -29.42 35.57
C LYS A 605 -15.28 -30.26 34.30
N LEU A 606 -14.93 -29.66 33.16
CA LEU A 606 -14.85 -30.37 31.88
C LEU A 606 -13.81 -31.50 31.90
N ILE A 607 -12.71 -31.36 32.66
CA ILE A 607 -11.72 -32.44 32.88
C ILE A 607 -12.33 -33.56 33.72
N ASP A 608 -12.96 -33.21 34.84
CA ASP A 608 -13.43 -34.12 35.89
C ASP A 608 -14.72 -34.89 35.53
N GLU A 609 -15.63 -34.29 34.77
CA GLU A 609 -16.94 -34.88 34.45
C GLU A 609 -16.85 -36.08 33.50
N HIS A 610 -15.75 -36.23 32.74
CA HIS A 610 -15.57 -37.27 31.70
C HIS A 610 -14.16 -37.88 31.73
N GLY A 611 -13.60 -38.09 32.93
CA GLY A 611 -12.32 -38.77 33.17
C GLY A 611 -12.43 -40.28 33.17
#